data_AF-A0A060CQL4-F1
#
_entry.id   AF-A0A060CQL4-F1
#
_cell.length_a   1.000
_cell.length_b   1.000
_cell.length_c   1.000
_cell.angle_alpha   90.00
_cell.angle_beta   90.00
_cell.angle_gamma   90.00
#
_symmetry.space_group_name_H-M   'P 1'
#
loop_
_entity.id
_entity.type
_entity.pdbx_description
1 polymer ?
#
loop_
_entity_poly.entity_id
_entity_poly.type
_entity_poly.pdbx_seq_one_letter_code
_entity_poly.pdbx_strand_id
1 'polypeptide(L)'
;AVRCASYQGEELGLPEADIAFEDLQDPYGIEFWPEFKGRDGARTPMVWQADNALGGFSGAPKAWLPVPAEHLTRAVAAQEGSAGSLLEYYRAALHFRRAHEVLRSGAQAGLTVTGDVVSLRRIAGDEELFCAFNLGADAAEIDLPAGEWLALGQEIGSIAPAGG
;
A
#
# COMPACT_ATOMS: atom_id res chain seq x y z
N ALA A 1 7.27 -13.10 15.30
CA ALA A 1 6.32 -12.99 14.18
C ALA A 1 6.18 -11.52 13.81
N VAL A 2 6.57 -11.13 12.60
CA VAL A 2 6.33 -9.78 12.10
C VAL A 2 4.83 -9.61 11.90
N ARG A 3 4.20 -8.67 12.62
CA ARG A 3 2.80 -8.33 12.42
C ARG A 3 2.72 -7.35 11.25
N CYS A 4 1.88 -7.66 10.26
CA CYS A 4 1.58 -6.72 9.18
C CYS A 4 0.72 -5.60 9.78
N ALA A 5 1.16 -4.35 9.65
CA ALA A 5 0.37 -3.17 9.98
C ALA A 5 0.19 -2.38 8.68
N SER A 6 -1.02 -1.85 8.48
CA SER A 6 -1.36 -0.94 7.38
C SER A 6 -2.04 0.27 8.00
N TYR A 7 -1.71 1.46 7.48
CA TYR A 7 -2.31 2.70 7.98
C TYR A 7 -3.60 3.02 7.22
N GLN A 8 -4.56 3.66 7.90
CA GLN A 8 -5.84 4.02 7.30
C GLN A 8 -5.64 4.91 6.05
N GLY A 9 -6.20 4.49 4.91
CA GLY A 9 -6.08 5.23 3.65
C GLY A 9 -4.89 4.80 2.78
N GLU A 10 -3.97 3.98 3.29
CA GLU A 10 -2.88 3.40 2.49
C GLU A 10 -3.45 2.47 1.40
N GLU A 11 -4.50 1.72 1.74
CA GLU A 11 -5.23 0.86 0.80
C GLU A 11 -5.95 1.63 -0.32
N LEU A 12 -6.15 2.93 -0.12
CA LEU A 12 -6.70 3.85 -1.12
C LEU A 12 -5.61 4.65 -1.85
N GLY A 13 -4.37 4.59 -1.38
CA GLY A 13 -3.25 5.37 -1.90
C GLY A 13 -3.44 6.86 -1.66
N LEU A 14 -3.92 7.24 -0.46
CA LEU A 14 -4.07 8.63 -0.09
C LEU A 14 -2.67 9.26 0.10
N PRO A 15 -2.35 10.35 -0.61
CA PRO A 15 -1.10 11.07 -0.41
C PRO A 15 -1.12 11.88 0.90
N GLU A 16 0.05 12.34 1.34
CA GLU A 16 0.14 13.28 2.46
C GLU A 16 -0.64 14.56 2.12
N ALA A 17 -1.54 14.99 3.02
CA ALA A 17 -2.31 16.20 2.82
C ALA A 17 -1.49 17.47 3.13
N ASP A 18 -1.62 18.50 2.31
CA ASP A 18 -1.10 19.83 2.64
C ASP A 18 -2.12 20.61 3.49
N ILE A 19 -1.76 20.88 4.75
CA ILE A 19 -2.62 21.53 5.73
C ILE A 19 -2.17 22.98 5.92
N ALA A 20 -3.12 23.92 5.81
CA ALA A 20 -2.88 25.32 6.07
C ALA A 20 -2.58 25.56 7.57
N PHE A 21 -1.73 26.54 7.88
CA PHE A 21 -1.34 26.85 9.26
C PHE A 21 -2.54 27.08 10.19
N GLU A 22 -3.58 27.76 9.70
CA GLU A 22 -4.81 28.04 10.47
C GLU A 22 -5.64 26.80 10.81
N ASP A 23 -5.46 25.70 10.08
CA ASP A 23 -6.17 24.43 10.33
C ASP A 23 -5.32 23.44 11.14
N LEU A 24 -4.04 23.72 11.40
CA LEU A 24 -3.17 22.85 12.20
C LEU A 24 -3.74 22.63 13.60
N GLN A 25 -3.71 21.37 14.03
CA GLN A 25 -4.12 20.91 15.36
C GLN A 25 -2.94 20.31 16.14
N ASP A 26 -1.90 19.84 15.47
CA ASP A 26 -0.72 19.23 16.09
C ASP A 26 0.15 20.29 16.77
N PRO A 27 0.31 20.26 18.11
CA PRO A 27 1.15 21.21 18.84
C PRO A 27 2.59 21.24 18.31
N TYR A 28 3.09 20.08 17.85
CA TYR A 28 4.44 19.97 17.33
C TYR A 28 4.59 20.64 15.96
N GLY A 29 3.53 20.61 15.13
CA GLY A 29 3.51 21.34 13.85
C GLY A 29 3.39 22.85 14.04
N ILE A 30 2.67 23.28 15.08
CA ILE A 30 2.52 24.71 15.42
C ILE A 30 3.85 25.29 15.94
N GLU A 31 4.57 24.53 16.77
CA GLU A 31 5.81 25.00 17.41
C GLU A 31 6.98 25.15 16.43
N PHE A 32 7.06 24.30 15.39
CA PHE A 32 8.19 24.25 14.45
C PHE A 32 7.81 24.67 13.02
N TRP A 33 6.73 25.43 12.88
CA TRP A 33 6.31 25.97 11.59
C TRP A 33 7.26 27.10 11.12
N PRO A 34 7.63 27.18 9.82
CA PRO A 34 7.19 26.33 8.70
C PRO A 34 8.09 25.14 8.38
N GLU A 35 9.24 24.99 9.03
CA GLU A 35 10.22 23.95 8.70
C GLU A 35 9.69 22.54 8.93
N PHE A 36 8.77 22.37 9.88
CA PHE A 36 8.11 21.10 10.17
C PHE A 36 6.59 21.31 10.34
N LYS A 37 5.81 20.79 9.38
CA LYS A 37 4.35 20.96 9.32
C LYS A 37 3.54 20.08 10.30
N GLY A 38 4.19 19.28 11.14
CA GLY A 38 3.49 18.38 12.06
C GLY A 38 3.09 17.04 11.42
N ARG A 39 2.11 16.38 12.04
CA ARG A 39 1.60 15.05 11.64
C ARG A 39 0.17 15.11 11.10
N ASP A 40 -0.41 16.31 10.97
CA ASP A 40 -1.81 16.47 10.59
C ASP A 40 -2.10 16.07 9.14
N GLY A 41 -1.10 16.12 8.24
CA GLY A 41 -1.26 15.73 6.85
C GLY A 41 -1.71 14.27 6.68
N ALA A 42 -1.14 13.36 7.46
CA ALA A 42 -1.53 11.95 7.52
C ALA A 42 -2.82 11.68 8.32
N ARG A 43 -3.38 12.67 9.03
CA ARG A 43 -4.51 12.48 9.96
C ARG A 43 -5.83 13.07 9.47
N THR A 44 -5.86 13.52 8.22
CA THR A 44 -7.07 14.03 7.61
C THR A 44 -8.19 12.98 7.64
N PRO A 45 -9.47 13.42 7.66
CA PRO A 45 -10.58 12.49 7.74
C PRO A 45 -10.62 11.50 6.56
N MET A 46 -11.02 10.26 6.83
CA MET A 46 -11.20 9.25 5.78
C MET A 46 -12.28 9.65 4.78
N VAL A 47 -12.05 9.27 3.51
CA VAL A 47 -12.92 9.59 2.38
C VAL A 47 -13.71 8.35 1.92
N TRP A 48 -14.96 8.25 2.33
CA TRP A 48 -15.87 7.16 1.98
C TRP A 48 -16.55 7.38 0.63
N GLN A 49 -16.98 8.61 0.34
CA GLN A 49 -17.69 9.00 -0.88
C GLN A 49 -17.20 10.36 -1.39
N ALA A 50 -17.38 10.63 -2.68
CA ALA A 50 -16.84 11.84 -3.32
C ALA A 50 -17.87 12.98 -3.50
N ASP A 51 -19.13 12.75 -3.16
CA ASP A 51 -20.26 13.62 -3.50
C ASP A 51 -20.49 14.78 -2.51
N ASN A 52 -19.63 14.93 -1.50
CA ASN A 52 -19.71 15.99 -0.50
C ASN A 52 -18.31 16.41 -0.02
N ALA A 53 -18.24 17.59 0.58
CA ALA A 53 -16.99 18.22 0.99
C ALA A 53 -16.24 17.47 2.12
N LEU A 54 -16.91 16.64 2.91
CA LEU A 54 -16.30 15.89 4.02
C LEU A 54 -16.04 14.42 3.67
N GLY A 55 -16.18 14.04 2.40
CA GLY A 55 -15.92 12.66 1.98
C GLY A 55 -16.88 11.63 2.59
N GLY A 56 -18.05 12.03 3.10
CA GLY A 56 -18.95 11.16 3.87
C GLY A 56 -18.44 10.80 5.27
N PHE A 57 -17.41 11.47 5.78
CA PHE A 57 -16.87 11.24 7.12
C PHE A 57 -17.84 11.66 8.24
N SER A 58 -18.54 12.78 8.06
CA SER A 58 -19.43 13.37 9.07
C SER A 58 -20.57 14.15 8.42
N GLY A 59 -21.72 14.22 9.09
CA GLY A 59 -22.84 15.10 8.72
C GLY A 59 -22.75 16.52 9.32
N ALA A 60 -21.69 16.82 10.07
CA ALA A 60 -21.45 18.17 10.59
C ALA A 60 -21.04 19.16 9.49
N PRO A 61 -21.17 20.48 9.69
CA PRO A 61 -20.74 21.48 8.71
C PRO A 61 -19.23 21.51 8.43
N LYS A 62 -18.40 21.12 9.41
CA LYS A 62 -16.92 21.07 9.31
C LYS A 62 -16.39 19.88 10.12
N ALA A 63 -15.33 19.23 9.62
CA ALA A 63 -14.55 18.25 10.35
C ALA A 63 -13.41 18.91 11.17
N TRP A 64 -12.77 18.14 12.04
CA TRP A 64 -11.68 18.61 12.89
C TRP A 64 -10.39 18.94 12.13
N LEU A 65 -10.19 18.32 10.96
CA LEU A 65 -9.20 18.67 9.93
C LEU A 65 -9.91 18.74 8.57
N PRO A 66 -9.40 19.55 7.62
CA PRO A 66 -9.96 19.62 6.27
C PRO A 66 -9.76 18.30 5.52
N VAL A 67 -10.70 18.00 4.61
CA VAL A 67 -10.56 16.88 3.67
C VAL A 67 -9.95 17.41 2.37
N PRO A 68 -8.78 16.92 1.94
CA PRO A 68 -8.16 17.36 0.70
C PRO A 68 -8.99 16.97 -0.52
N ALA A 69 -9.06 17.85 -1.52
CA ALA A 69 -9.76 17.56 -2.77
C ALA A 69 -9.16 16.35 -3.50
N GLU A 70 -7.84 16.16 -3.43
CA GLU A 70 -7.16 15.00 -4.01
C GLU A 70 -7.62 13.69 -3.38
N HIS A 71 -7.87 13.67 -2.06
CA HIS A 71 -8.35 12.47 -1.37
C HIS A 71 -9.75 12.09 -1.83
N LEU A 72 -10.65 13.06 -2.05
CA LEU A 72 -12.02 12.80 -2.53
C LEU A 72 -12.03 12.03 -3.85
N THR A 73 -11.05 12.26 -4.75
CA THR A 73 -10.93 11.53 -6.02
C THR A 73 -10.58 10.05 -5.85
N ARG A 74 -10.06 9.68 -4.68
CA ARG A 74 -9.63 8.33 -4.30
C ARG A 74 -10.56 7.68 -3.27
N ALA A 75 -11.73 8.27 -3.04
CA ALA A 75 -12.69 7.79 -2.05
C ALA A 75 -13.05 6.31 -2.22
N VAL A 76 -13.42 5.65 -1.13
CA VAL A 76 -13.78 4.21 -1.11
C VAL A 76 -14.80 3.88 -2.19
N ALA A 77 -15.89 4.65 -2.28
CA ALA A 77 -16.95 4.43 -3.27
C ALA A 77 -16.48 4.52 -4.73
N ALA A 78 -15.37 5.19 -5.02
CA ALA A 78 -14.80 5.28 -6.36
C ALA A 78 -13.89 4.09 -6.70
N GLN A 79 -13.34 3.41 -5.68
CA GLN A 79 -12.41 2.29 -5.86
C GLN A 79 -13.09 0.92 -5.68
N GLU A 80 -14.13 0.85 -4.84
CA GLU A 80 -14.82 -0.39 -4.53
C GLU A 80 -15.47 -1.02 -5.77
N GLY A 81 -15.14 -2.29 -6.03
CA GLY A 81 -15.62 -3.02 -7.20
C GLY A 81 -15.01 -2.56 -8.54
N SER A 82 -14.15 -1.55 -8.54
CA SER A 82 -13.47 -1.07 -9.74
C SER A 82 -12.23 -1.93 -10.01
N ALA A 83 -12.24 -2.66 -11.14
CA ALA A 83 -11.14 -3.52 -11.52
C ALA A 83 -9.85 -2.72 -11.71
N GLY A 84 -8.77 -3.15 -11.06
CA GLY A 84 -7.48 -2.46 -11.10
C GLY A 84 -7.35 -1.28 -10.13
N SER A 85 -8.35 -1.02 -9.27
CA SER A 85 -8.20 -0.06 -8.17
C SER A 85 -7.22 -0.57 -7.12
N LEU A 86 -6.60 0.36 -6.38
CA LEU A 86 -5.65 0.00 -5.33
C LEU A 86 -6.36 -0.73 -4.18
N LEU A 87 -7.61 -0.35 -3.89
CA LEU A 87 -8.42 -1.03 -2.88
C LEU A 87 -8.64 -2.52 -3.21
N GLU A 88 -9.02 -2.82 -4.45
CA GLU A 88 -9.21 -4.21 -4.89
C GLU A 88 -7.87 -4.97 -4.94
N TYR A 89 -6.78 -4.31 -5.33
CA TYR A 89 -5.44 -4.89 -5.23
C TYR A 89 -5.07 -5.25 -3.78
N TYR A 90 -5.29 -4.36 -2.81
CA TYR A 90 -5.04 -4.64 -1.39
C TYR A 90 -5.88 -5.83 -0.91
N ARG A 91 -7.16 -5.90 -1.27
CA ARG A 91 -8.05 -7.03 -0.95
C ARG A 91 -7.51 -8.34 -1.53
N ALA A 92 -7.12 -8.35 -2.80
CA ALA A 92 -6.54 -9.53 -3.46
C ALA A 92 -5.21 -9.95 -2.82
N ALA A 93 -4.31 -9.01 -2.56
CA ALA A 93 -3.01 -9.25 -1.93
C ALA A 93 -3.14 -9.84 -0.51
N LEU A 94 -4.08 -9.32 0.29
CA LEU A 94 -4.35 -9.86 1.62
C LEU A 94 -5.00 -11.25 1.56
N HIS A 95 -5.89 -11.49 0.60
CA HIS A 95 -6.47 -12.82 0.38
C HIS A 95 -5.40 -13.84 -0.03
N PHE A 96 -4.56 -13.48 -1.00
CA PHE A 96 -3.42 -14.28 -1.45
C PHE A 96 -2.47 -14.58 -0.29
N ARG A 97 -2.06 -13.56 0.48
CA ARG A 97 -1.24 -13.74 1.68
C ARG A 97 -1.90 -14.68 2.69
N ARG A 98 -3.22 -14.65 2.85
CA ARG A 98 -3.94 -15.53 3.78
C ARG A 98 -3.94 -16.98 3.30
N ALA A 99 -4.11 -17.21 2.00
CA ALA A 99 -4.14 -18.52 1.38
C ALA A 99 -2.80 -19.27 1.47
N HIS A 100 -1.67 -18.56 1.44
CA HIS A 100 -0.33 -19.16 1.46
C HIS A 100 0.34 -19.06 2.85
N GLU A 101 0.47 -20.18 3.56
CA GLU A 101 1.13 -20.22 4.87
C GLU A 101 2.57 -19.73 4.82
N VAL A 102 3.30 -20.12 3.78
CA VAL A 102 4.68 -19.69 3.53
C VAL A 102 4.84 -18.17 3.52
N LEU A 103 3.82 -17.40 3.12
CA LEU A 103 3.84 -15.94 3.22
C LEU A 103 3.58 -15.43 4.63
N ARG A 104 2.77 -16.12 5.44
CA ARG A 104 2.39 -15.73 6.80
C ARG A 104 3.47 -16.02 7.83
N SER A 105 4.01 -17.24 7.83
CA SER A 105 4.90 -17.76 8.86
C SER A 105 6.24 -18.29 8.32
N GLY A 106 6.39 -18.44 7.01
CA GLY A 106 7.61 -18.99 6.41
C GLY A 106 8.85 -18.14 6.69
N ALA A 107 9.99 -18.81 6.87
CA ALA A 107 11.29 -18.19 7.05
C ALA A 107 11.66 -17.36 5.81
N GLN A 108 12.34 -16.24 6.01
CA GLN A 108 12.89 -15.43 4.93
C GLN A 108 14.36 -15.76 4.72
N ALA A 109 14.76 -15.99 3.48
CA ALA A 109 16.15 -16.30 3.12
C ALA A 109 16.55 -15.64 1.80
N GLY A 110 17.86 -15.52 1.57
CA GLY A 110 18.41 -15.12 0.26
C GLY A 110 17.97 -13.74 -0.23
N LEU A 111 17.87 -12.76 0.69
CA LEU A 111 17.61 -11.37 0.30
C LEU A 111 18.77 -10.84 -0.55
N THR A 112 18.49 -10.44 -1.78
CA THR A 112 19.46 -9.85 -2.70
C THR A 112 18.87 -8.63 -3.39
N VAL A 113 19.76 -7.76 -3.89
CA VAL A 113 19.40 -6.58 -4.67
C VAL A 113 20.20 -6.59 -5.95
N THR A 114 19.53 -6.52 -7.10
CA THR A 114 20.14 -6.44 -8.43
C THR A 114 19.50 -5.27 -9.18
N GLY A 115 20.26 -4.19 -9.39
CA GLY A 115 19.67 -2.93 -9.85
C GLY A 115 18.60 -2.45 -8.88
N ASP A 116 17.39 -2.19 -9.40
CA ASP A 116 16.23 -1.78 -8.61
C ASP A 116 15.34 -2.95 -8.15
N VAL A 117 15.76 -4.19 -8.42
CA VAL A 117 15.00 -5.39 -8.04
C VAL A 117 15.50 -5.95 -6.73
N VAL A 118 14.59 -6.04 -5.75
CA VAL A 118 14.79 -6.74 -4.49
C VAL A 118 14.19 -8.14 -4.61
N SER A 119 14.99 -9.18 -4.40
CA SER A 119 14.50 -10.56 -4.40
C SER A 119 14.77 -11.28 -3.08
N LEU A 120 13.88 -12.19 -2.71
CA LEU A 120 13.98 -12.99 -1.50
C LEU A 120 13.21 -14.31 -1.67
N ARG A 121 13.46 -15.25 -0.76
CA ARG A 121 12.72 -16.52 -0.69
C ARG A 121 11.97 -16.64 0.62
N ARG A 122 10.77 -17.20 0.55
CA ARG A 122 9.94 -17.56 1.70
C ARG A 122 9.82 -19.07 1.75
N ILE A 123 10.14 -19.69 2.89
CA ILE A 123 10.23 -21.15 3.02
C ILE A 123 9.38 -21.61 4.23
N ALA A 124 8.47 -22.55 4.03
CA ALA A 124 7.70 -23.18 5.10
C ALA A 124 7.43 -24.65 4.77
N GLY A 125 8.00 -25.56 5.56
CA GLY A 125 7.91 -27.00 5.27
C GLY A 125 8.52 -27.30 3.89
N ASP A 126 7.72 -27.92 3.03
CA ASP A 126 8.09 -28.28 1.65
C ASP A 126 7.73 -27.19 0.63
N GLU A 127 7.12 -26.08 1.05
CA GLU A 127 6.80 -24.95 0.17
C GLU A 127 7.92 -23.90 0.19
N GLU A 128 8.37 -23.52 -1.00
CA GLU A 128 9.27 -22.41 -1.23
C GLU A 128 8.66 -21.44 -2.25
N LEU A 129 8.67 -20.15 -1.92
CA LEU A 129 8.28 -19.07 -2.84
C LEU A 129 9.46 -18.15 -3.08
N PHE A 130 9.78 -17.95 -4.34
CA PHE A 130 10.64 -16.86 -4.78
C PHE A 130 9.80 -15.60 -5.01
N CYS A 131 10.25 -14.48 -4.44
CA CYS A 131 9.59 -13.19 -4.58
C CYS A 131 10.61 -12.18 -5.11
N ALA A 132 10.26 -11.45 -6.16
CA ALA A 132 11.07 -10.37 -6.70
C ALA A 132 10.19 -9.13 -6.93
N PHE A 133 10.65 -7.99 -6.44
CA PHE A 133 9.94 -6.72 -6.47
C PHE A 133 10.82 -5.69 -7.17
N ASN A 134 10.35 -5.15 -8.29
CA ASN A 134 10.98 -4.02 -8.94
C ASN A 134 10.54 -2.73 -8.25
N LEU A 135 11.48 -2.01 -7.66
CA LEU A 135 11.23 -0.72 -6.99
C LEU A 135 11.62 0.48 -7.88
N GLY A 136 12.11 0.20 -9.09
CA GLY A 136 12.50 1.18 -10.10
C GLY A 136 11.34 1.59 -11.00
N ALA A 137 11.57 2.63 -11.79
CA ALA A 137 10.59 3.11 -12.77
C ALA A 137 10.61 2.31 -14.09
N ASP A 138 11.76 1.71 -14.41
CA ASP A 138 11.99 1.01 -15.67
C ASP A 138 11.81 -0.51 -15.51
N ALA A 139 11.53 -1.20 -16.62
CA ALA A 139 11.46 -2.66 -16.62
C ALA A 139 12.83 -3.28 -16.27
N ALA A 140 12.80 -4.37 -15.51
CA ALA A 140 13.99 -5.09 -15.08
C ALA A 140 13.81 -6.59 -15.28
N GLU A 141 14.90 -7.27 -15.59
CA GLU A 141 14.96 -8.72 -15.77
C GLU A 141 15.89 -9.30 -14.71
N ILE A 142 15.49 -10.45 -14.17
CA ILE A 142 16.31 -11.23 -13.24
C ILE A 142 16.18 -12.72 -13.56
N ASP A 143 17.23 -13.47 -13.28
CA ASP A 143 17.18 -14.92 -13.39
C ASP A 143 16.46 -15.54 -12.18
N LEU A 144 15.66 -16.57 -12.43
CA LEU A 144 15.12 -17.40 -11.36
C LEU A 144 16.24 -18.22 -10.71
N PRO A 145 16.12 -18.55 -9.41
CA PRO A 145 17.00 -19.53 -8.79
C PRO A 145 16.91 -20.89 -9.52
N ALA A 146 17.98 -21.68 -9.47
CA ALA A 146 17.94 -23.04 -10.02
C ALA A 146 16.82 -23.88 -9.40
N GLY A 147 16.07 -24.61 -10.24
CA GLY A 147 14.96 -25.45 -9.83
C GLY A 147 13.78 -25.38 -10.81
N GLU A 148 12.75 -26.18 -10.55
CA GLU A 148 11.48 -26.11 -11.26
C GLU A 148 10.53 -25.18 -10.51
N TRP A 149 10.15 -24.06 -11.12
CA TRP A 149 9.27 -23.06 -10.52
C TRP A 149 7.94 -22.98 -11.25
N LEU A 150 6.86 -22.88 -10.48
CA LEU A 150 5.52 -22.62 -11.02
C LEU A 150 5.16 -21.16 -10.78
N ALA A 151 4.61 -20.50 -11.80
CA ALA A 151 4.11 -19.14 -11.68
C ALA A 151 2.92 -19.10 -10.70
N LEU A 152 2.95 -18.14 -9.79
CA LEU A 152 1.93 -17.95 -8.75
C LEU A 152 1.65 -16.46 -8.55
N GLY A 153 0.41 -16.08 -8.21
CA GLY A 153 0.05 -14.70 -7.85
C GLY A 153 -0.30 -13.80 -9.04
N GLN A 154 -0.74 -14.36 -10.17
CA GLN A 154 -1.16 -13.57 -11.33
C GLN A 154 -2.36 -12.67 -10.99
N GLU A 155 -3.19 -13.11 -10.06
CA GLU A 155 -4.31 -12.34 -9.50
C GLU A 155 -3.88 -11.09 -8.72
N ILE A 156 -2.62 -11.03 -8.29
CA ILE A 156 -2.00 -9.87 -7.66
C ILE A 156 -0.93 -9.24 -8.55
N GLY A 157 -1.00 -9.47 -9.86
CA GLY A 157 -0.13 -8.82 -10.85
C GLY A 157 1.29 -9.39 -10.94
N SER A 158 1.54 -10.61 -10.45
CA SER A 158 2.82 -11.27 -10.70
C SER A 158 2.98 -11.64 -12.18
N ILE A 159 4.23 -11.66 -12.64
CA ILE A 159 4.59 -11.99 -14.01
C ILE A 159 5.19 -13.40 -14.02
N ALA A 160 4.77 -14.23 -14.99
CA ALA A 160 5.35 -15.56 -15.18
C ALA A 160 6.76 -15.45 -15.79
N PRO A 161 7.70 -16.35 -15.45
CA PRO A 161 9.02 -16.35 -16.07
C PRO A 161 8.94 -16.49 -17.59
N ALA A 162 9.80 -15.76 -18.28
CA ALA A 162 9.96 -15.88 -19.73
C ALA A 162 10.86 -17.07 -20.05
N GLY A 163 10.27 -18.16 -20.54
CA GLY A 163 10.97 -19.43 -20.80
C GLY A 163 10.81 -20.40 -19.64
N GLY A 164 10.19 -21.54 -19.92
CA GLY A 164 9.87 -22.59 -18.94
C GLY A 164 11.04 -23.47 -18.55
#